data_AF-A0A9X8WKY8-F1
#
_entry.id   AF-A0A9X8WKY8-F1
#
_cell.length_a   1.000
_cell.length_b   1.000
_cell.length_c   1.000
_cell.angle_alpha   90.00
_cell.angle_beta   90.00
_cell.angle_gamma   90.00
#
_symmetry.space_group_name_H-M   'P 1'
#
loop_
_entity.id
_entity.type
_entity.pdbx_description
1 polymer ?
#
loop_
_entity_poly.entity_id
_entity_poly.type
_entity_poly.pdbx_seq_one_letter_code
_entity_poly.pdbx_strand_id
1 'polypeptide(L)' 'MEDRIVALANELEEYKIIQSIPGIGEKIAAPIISEMGEIDRFNHPKKLVAFAE' A
#
# COMPACT_ATOMS: atom_id res chain seq x y z
N MET A 1 9.64 -15.63 -7.07
CA MET A 1 8.37 -15.13 -7.63
C MET A 1 7.85 -13.97 -6.80
N GLU A 2 7.86 -14.13 -5.47
CA GLU A 2 7.61 -13.08 -4.47
C GLU A 2 8.46 -11.81 -4.68
N ASP A 3 9.76 -11.95 -4.94
CA ASP A 3 10.68 -10.80 -5.10
C ASP A 3 10.30 -9.86 -6.25
N ARG A 4 9.68 -10.38 -7.33
CA ARG A 4 9.24 -9.55 -8.45
C ARG A 4 7.99 -8.74 -8.10
N ILE A 5 7.11 -9.30 -7.28
CA ILE A 5 5.89 -8.62 -6.84
C ILE A 5 6.28 -7.50 -5.88
N VAL A 6 7.20 -7.78 -4.96
CA VAL A 6 7.74 -6.76 -4.06
C VAL A 6 8.48 -5.67 -4.83
N ALA A 7 9.29 -6.01 -5.84
CA ALA A 7 9.96 -5.03 -6.67
C ALA A 7 8.98 -4.11 -7.42
N LEU A 8 7.93 -4.65 -8.02
CA LEU A 8 6.89 -3.88 -8.71
C LEU A 8 6.05 -3.04 -7.73
N ALA A 9 5.73 -3.58 -6.56
CA ALA A 9 5.00 -2.84 -5.53
C ALA A 9 5.81 -1.66 -4.97
N ASN A 10 7.13 -1.79 -4.89
CA ASN A 10 8.03 -0.69 -4.51
C ASN A 10 8.05 0.47 -5.53
N GLU A 11 7.49 0.30 -6.73
CA GLU A 11 7.29 1.41 -7.66
C GLU A 11 5.98 2.17 -7.39
N LEU A 12 5.03 1.56 -6.69
CA LEU A 12 3.76 2.17 -6.30
C LEU A 12 3.98 3.12 -5.11
N GLU A 13 3.50 4.36 -5.25
CA GLU A 13 3.60 5.36 -4.19
C GLU A 13 2.76 4.96 -2.98
N GLU A 14 1.62 4.31 -3.21
CA GLU A 14 0.70 3.81 -2.21
C GLU A 14 1.30 2.70 -1.34
N TYR A 15 2.17 1.87 -1.93
CA TYR A 15 2.91 0.85 -1.17
C TYR A 15 3.87 1.50 -0.17
N LYS A 16 4.59 2.55 -0.60
CA LYS A 16 5.48 3.31 0.28
C LYS A 16 4.72 4.05 1.38
N ILE A 17 3.54 4.59 1.05
CA ILE A 17 2.67 5.27 2.00
C ILE A 17 2.17 4.30 3.06
N ILE A 18 1.66 3.14 2.67
CA ILE A 18 1.16 2.13 3.61
C ILE A 18 2.28 1.60 4.50
N GLN A 19 3.48 1.40 3.96
CA GLN A 19 4.66 1.00 4.76
C GLN A 19 5.19 2.08 5.70
N SER A 20 4.84 3.35 5.49
CA SER A 20 5.21 4.43 6.42
C SER A 20 4.45 4.35 7.76
N ILE A 21 3.39 3.55 7.82
CA ILE A 21 2.61 3.32 9.03
C ILE A 21 3.39 2.39 9.98
N PRO A 22 3.69 2.82 11.23
CA PRO A 22 4.40 1.99 12.19
C PRO A 22 3.69 0.64 12.42
N GLY A 23 4.44 -0.45 12.24
CA GLY A 23 3.91 -1.81 12.38
C GLY A 23 3.41 -2.46 11.09
N ILE A 24 3.38 -1.73 9.96
CA ILE A 24 3.02 -2.29 8.65
C ILE A 24 4.27 -2.50 7.80
N GLY A 25 4.65 -3.77 7.62
CA GLY A 25 5.73 -4.19 6.71
C GLY A 25 5.20 -4.74 5.38
N GLU A 26 6.11 -5.16 4.50
CA GLU A 26 5.82 -5.71 3.15
C GLU A 26 4.70 -6.76 3.13
N LYS A 27 4.73 -7.68 4.11
CA LYS A 27 3.77 -8.79 4.22
C LYS A 27 2.34 -8.35 4.54
N ILE A 28 2.17 -7.19 5.16
CA ILE A 28 0.86 -6.63 5.54
C ILE A 28 0.41 -5.61 4.50
N ALA A 29 1.35 -4.86 3.92
CA ALA A 29 1.07 -3.86 2.90
C ALA A 29 0.47 -4.46 1.62
N ALA A 30 0.98 -5.60 1.16
CA ALA A 30 0.49 -6.23 -0.08
C ALA A 30 -0.98 -6.72 0.01
N PRO A 31 -1.41 -7.42 1.09
CA PRO A 31 -2.83 -7.75 1.31
C PRO A 31 -3.74 -6.52 1.39
N ILE A 32 -3.33 -5.46 2.10
CA ILE A 32 -4.14 -4.23 2.20
C ILE A 32 -4.37 -3.63 0.82
N ILE A 33 -3.33 -3.50 0.01
CA ILE A 33 -3.47 -2.99 -1.36
C ILE A 33 -4.39 -3.88 -2.20
N SER A 34 -4.24 -5.20 -2.07
CA SER A 34 -5.07 -6.17 -2.79
C SER A 34 -6.54 -6.12 -2.37
N GLU A 35 -6.84 -5.89 -1.10
CA GLU A 35 -8.21 -5.77 -0.58
C GLU A 35 -8.85 -4.43 -0.96
N MET A 36 -8.05 -3.36 -1.03
CA MET A 36 -8.53 -2.05 -1.44
C MET A 36 -8.89 -2.00 -2.93
N GLY A 37 -8.27 -2.86 -3.76
CA GLY A 37 -8.62 -3.09 -5.16
C GLY A 37 -8.26 -1.93 -6.11
N GLU A 38 -8.65 -0.69 -5.78
CA GLU A 38 -8.33 0.54 -6.49
C GLU A 38 -7.43 1.45 -5.63
N ILE A 39 -6.29 0.93 -5.16
CA ILE A 39 -5.35 1.74 -4.36
C ILE A 39 -4.89 3.00 -5.14
N ASP A 40 -4.84 2.90 -6.47
CA ASP A 40 -4.49 3.93 -7.44
C ASP A 40 -5.39 5.19 -7.33
N ARG A 41 -6.58 5.08 -6.74
CA ARG A 41 -7.46 6.22 -6.44
C ARG A 41 -6.98 7.07 -5.26
N PHE A 42 -6.09 6.50 -4.45
CA PHE A 42 -5.53 7.10 -3.25
C PHE A 42 -4.11 7.59 -3.50
N ASN A 43 -4.00 8.46 -4.51
CA ASN A 43 -2.82 9.25 -4.85
C ASN A 43 -2.37 10.26 -3.76
N HIS A 44 -2.88 10.15 -2.51
CA HIS A 44 -2.39 10.92 -1.38
C HIS A 44 -2.70 10.21 -0.03
N PRO A 45 -1.75 10.11 0.91
CA PRO A 45 -1.93 9.43 2.21
C PRO A 45 -3.15 9.86 3.00
N LYS A 46 -3.47 11.17 2.98
CA LYS A 46 -4.64 11.74 3.66
C LYS A 46 -5.98 11.17 3.20
N LYS A 47 -6.10 10.71 1.96
CA LYS A 47 -7.33 10.07 1.47
C LYS A 47 -7.50 8.66 2.03
N LEU A 48 -6.40 7.94 2.25
CA LEU A 48 -6.41 6.63 2.91
C LEU A 48 -6.85 6.79 4.37
N VAL A 49 -6.28 7.77 5.07
CA VAL A 49 -6.66 8.08 6.46
C VAL A 49 -8.14 8.42 6.56
N ALA A 50 -8.67 9.25 5.67
CA ALA A 50 -10.09 9.63 5.66
C ALA A 50 -11.07 8.50 5.24
N PHE A 51 -10.60 7.42 4.61
CA PHE A 51 -11.43 6.25 4.28
C PHE A 51 -11.51 5.27 5.46
N ALA A 52 -10.48 5.23 6.30
CA ALA A 52 -10.43 4.38 7.49
C ALA A 52 -11.14 4.99 8.72
N GLU A 53 -11.55 6.26 8.63
CA GLU A 53 -12.38 6.96 9.64
C GLU A 53 -13.88 6.78 9.41
#